data_AF-F7X2Z0-F1
#
_entry.id   AF-F7X2Z0-F1
#
_cell.length_a   1.000
_cell.length_b   1.000
_cell.length_c   1.000
_cell.angle_alpha   90.00
_cell.angle_beta   90.00
_cell.angle_gamma   90.00
#
_symmetry.space_group_name_H-M   'P 1'
#
loop_
_entity.id
_entity.type
_entity.pdbx_description
1 polymer ?
#
loop_
_entity_poly.entity_id
_entity_poly.type
_entity_poly.pdbx_seq_one_letter_code
_entity_poly.pdbx_strand_id
1 'polypeptide(L)'
;MPHWPLGVIRQANAPTPEATHFRTEIRYTFFVEVLQRFSMSFFSTFAIYFIIWWITLFVVLPLGVRTQAEENDVVPGTVESAPARFRALRVVLLTTVIAAVIHLGWYVLSVKLGYDIDAIPRFAPKFY
;
A
#
# COMPACT_ATOMS: atom_id res chain seq x y z
N MET A 1 55.62 12.85 -39.19
CA MET A 1 54.44 12.90 -38.30
C MET A 1 54.52 11.70 -37.35
N PRO A 2 54.42 11.87 -36.03
CA PRO A 2 54.48 10.75 -35.10
C PRO A 2 53.26 9.84 -35.29
N HIS A 3 53.47 8.60 -35.74
CA HIS A 3 52.42 7.59 -35.93
C HIS A 3 52.19 6.84 -34.62
N TRP A 4 51.89 7.57 -33.55
CA TRP A 4 51.65 6.87 -32.29
C TRP A 4 50.46 5.90 -32.44
N PRO A 5 50.59 4.63 -32.02
CA PRO A 5 49.52 3.67 -32.16
C PRO A 5 48.31 4.11 -31.31
N LEU A 6 47.17 4.35 -31.96
CA LEU A 6 45.92 4.80 -31.33
C LEU A 6 45.45 3.87 -30.18
N GLY A 7 45.94 2.63 -30.12
CA GLY A 7 45.68 1.69 -29.05
C GLY A 7 46.22 2.13 -27.68
N VAL A 8 47.38 2.80 -27.63
CA VAL A 8 48.00 3.17 -26.34
C VAL A 8 47.31 4.39 -25.73
N ILE A 9 46.82 5.32 -26.55
CA ILE A 9 46.00 6.46 -26.07
C ILE A 9 44.66 5.96 -25.51
N ARG A 10 44.09 4.91 -26.12
CA ARG A 10 42.87 4.26 -25.61
C ARG A 10 43.08 3.60 -24.25
N GLN A 11 44.24 3.00 -24.00
CA GLN A 11 44.57 2.42 -22.69
C GLN A 11 44.89 3.48 -21.64
N ALA A 12 45.60 4.55 -22.00
CA ALA A 12 45.92 5.64 -21.08
C ALA A 12 44.69 6.41 -20.58
N ASN A 13 43.58 6.39 -21.34
CA ASN A 13 42.32 7.05 -20.98
C ASN A 13 41.23 6.05 -20.54
N ALA A 14 41.56 4.76 -20.44
CA ALA A 14 40.63 3.77 -19.91
C ALA A 14 40.51 3.95 -18.40
N PRO A 15 39.29 3.90 -17.83
CA PRO A 15 39.12 3.94 -16.38
C PRO A 15 39.87 2.76 -15.76
N THR A 16 40.57 3.01 -14.65
CA THR A 16 41.25 1.95 -13.92
C THR A 16 40.24 0.89 -13.47
N PRO A 17 40.66 -0.39 -13.33
CA PRO A 17 39.76 -1.45 -12.87
C PRO A 17 39.06 -1.09 -11.54
N GLU A 18 39.80 -0.51 -10.61
CA GLU A 18 39.29 -0.04 -9.31
C GLU A 18 38.20 1.04 -9.46
N ALA A 19 38.41 2.04 -10.32
CA ALA A 19 37.42 3.08 -10.58
C ALA A 19 36.17 2.53 -11.27
N THR A 20 36.32 1.46 -12.05
CA THR A 20 35.20 0.78 -12.73
C THR A 20 34.34 0.03 -11.71
N HIS A 21 34.95 -0.77 -10.83
CA HIS A 21 34.26 -1.50 -9.78
C HIS A 21 33.57 -0.58 -8.78
N PHE A 22 34.25 0.47 -8.31
CA PHE A 22 33.68 1.46 -7.40
C PHE A 22 32.48 2.21 -8.01
N ARG A 23 32.57 2.60 -9.29
CA ARG A 23 31.45 3.22 -10.01
C ARG A 23 30.25 2.26 -10.10
N THR A 24 30.49 0.97 -10.34
CA THR A 24 29.40 0.00 -10.42
C THR A 24 28.78 -0.28 -9.05
N GLU A 25 29.60 -0.47 -8.00
CA GLU A 25 29.16 -0.65 -6.62
C GLU A 25 28.26 0.49 -6.16
N ILE A 26 28.71 1.75 -6.32
CA ILE A 26 27.90 2.93 -5.99
C ILE A 26 26.58 2.95 -6.77
N ARG A 27 26.62 2.62 -8.07
CA ARG A 27 25.41 2.59 -8.90
C ARG A 27 24.42 1.52 -8.44
N TYR A 28 24.90 0.34 -8.06
CA TYR A 28 24.04 -0.74 -7.56
C TYR A 28 23.52 -0.43 -6.16
N THR A 29 24.37 0.03 -5.24
CA THR A 29 23.96 0.41 -3.88
C THR A 29 22.93 1.52 -3.92
N PHE A 30 23.18 2.61 -4.66
CA PHE A 30 22.22 3.70 -4.81
C PHE A 30 20.91 3.23 -5.46
N PHE A 31 20.98 2.42 -6.52
CA PHE A 31 19.80 1.88 -7.19
C PHE A 31 18.97 0.98 -6.26
N VAL A 32 19.63 0.08 -5.52
CA VAL A 32 18.98 -0.83 -4.57
C VAL A 32 18.40 -0.05 -3.39
N GLU A 33 19.09 0.95 -2.86
CA GLU A 33 18.57 1.82 -1.79
C GLU A 33 17.32 2.59 -2.23
N VAL A 34 17.36 3.19 -3.42
CA VAL A 34 16.23 3.93 -3.99
C VAL A 34 15.04 2.98 -4.19
N LEU A 35 15.26 1.83 -4.83
CA LEU A 35 14.20 0.84 -5.03
C LEU A 35 13.63 0.31 -3.71
N GLN A 36 14.47 0.03 -2.72
CA GLN A 36 14.04 -0.49 -1.43
C GLN A 36 13.26 0.56 -0.63
N ARG A 37 13.66 1.84 -0.70
CA ARG A 37 12.95 2.94 -0.04
C ARG A 37 11.53 3.12 -0.56
N PHE A 38 11.35 3.06 -1.89
CA PHE A 38 10.02 3.12 -2.49
C PHE A 38 9.20 1.88 -2.18
N SER A 39 9.80 0.69 -2.29
CA SER A 39 9.12 -0.58 -2.06
C SER A 39 8.59 -0.69 -0.63
N MET A 40 9.40 -0.36 0.38
CA MET A 40 9.00 -0.50 1.79
C MET A 40 7.88 0.48 2.17
N SER A 41 8.03 1.77 1.84
CA SER A 41 7.03 2.79 2.22
C SER A 41 5.69 2.62 1.51
N PHE A 42 5.73 2.30 0.21
CA PHE A 42 4.53 2.03 -0.57
C PHE A 42 3.84 0.76 -0.09
N PHE A 43 4.59 -0.32 0.12
CA PHE A 43 4.04 -1.60 0.55
C PHE A 43 3.39 -1.49 1.94
N SER A 44 4.02 -0.83 2.90
CA SER A 44 3.42 -0.61 4.22
C SER A 44 2.13 0.20 4.15
N THR A 45 2.10 1.29 3.38
CA THR A 45 0.91 2.13 3.22
C THR A 45 -0.23 1.34 2.57
N PHE A 46 0.07 0.61 1.50
CA PHE A 46 -0.89 -0.24 0.81
C PHE A 46 -1.41 -1.36 1.71
N ALA A 47 -0.54 -2.02 2.48
CA ALA A 47 -0.92 -3.11 3.38
C ALA A 47 -1.89 -2.62 4.48
N ILE A 48 -1.61 -1.47 5.10
CA ILE A 48 -2.49 -0.88 6.11
C ILE A 48 -3.86 -0.56 5.50
N TYR A 49 -3.89 0.11 4.35
CA TYR A 49 -5.13 0.38 3.63
C TYR A 49 -5.90 -0.89 3.28
N PHE A 50 -5.21 -1.93 2.79
CA PHE A 50 -5.83 -3.20 2.43
C PHE A 50 -6.44 -3.92 3.64
N ILE A 51 -5.77 -3.91 4.79
CA ILE A 51 -6.31 -4.50 6.04
C ILE A 51 -7.56 -3.74 6.49
N ILE A 52 -7.51 -2.41 6.52
CA ILE A 52 -8.67 -1.56 6.87
C ILE A 52 -9.83 -1.85 5.91
N TRP A 53 -9.55 -1.90 4.62
CA TRP A 53 -10.54 -2.20 3.58
C TRP A 53 -11.15 -3.59 3.76
N TRP A 54 -10.33 -4.60 4.05
CA TRP A 54 -10.77 -5.99 4.25
C TRP A 54 -11.70 -6.11 5.46
N ILE A 55 -11.34 -5.51 6.59
CA ILE A 55 -12.19 -5.50 7.79
C ILE A 55 -13.51 -4.77 7.49
N THR A 56 -13.43 -3.62 6.80
CA THR A 56 -14.61 -2.86 6.40
C THR A 56 -15.55 -3.66 5.50
N LEU A 57 -15.02 -4.49 4.60
CA LEU A 57 -15.80 -5.35 3.71
C LEU A 57 -16.74 -6.25 4.51
N PHE A 58 -16.24 -6.90 5.57
CA PHE A 58 -17.05 -7.77 6.43
C PHE A 58 -18.09 -7.01 7.25
N VAL A 59 -17.78 -5.77 7.65
CA VAL A 59 -18.73 -4.88 8.34
C VAL A 59 -19.86 -4.44 7.41
N VAL A 60 -19.56 -4.17 6.13
CA VAL A 60 -20.52 -3.68 5.14
C VAL A 60 -21.38 -4.80 4.55
N LEU A 61 -20.84 -6.02 4.45
CA LEU A 61 -21.54 -7.18 3.88
C LEU A 61 -22.98 -7.40 4.40
N PRO A 62 -23.24 -7.39 5.73
CA PRO A 62 -24.60 -7.61 6.25
C PRO A 62 -25.58 -6.47 5.90
N LEU A 63 -25.11 -5.27 5.57
CA LEU A 63 -25.95 -4.11 5.26
C LEU A 63 -26.57 -4.16 3.86
N GLY A 64 -26.02 -5.00 2.97
CA GLY A 64 -26.39 -5.05 1.56
C GLY A 64 -27.40 -6.14 1.18
N VAL A 65 -27.87 -6.94 2.14
CA VAL A 65 -28.78 -8.07 1.88
C VAL A 65 -30.22 -7.60 2.03
N ARG A 66 -31.01 -7.74 0.96
CA ARG A 66 -32.47 -7.61 1.01
C ARG A 66 -33.12 -8.87 0.45
N THR A 67 -34.10 -9.39 1.18
CA THR A 67 -34.82 -10.62 0.83
C THR A 67 -35.97 -10.34 -0.14
N GLN A 68 -36.45 -11.34 -0.87
CA GLN A 68 -37.62 -11.20 -1.74
C GLN A 68 -38.88 -10.80 -0.95
N ALA A 69 -39.02 -11.28 0.29
CA ALA A 69 -40.07 -10.85 1.21
C ALA A 69 -40.07 -9.33 1.47
N GLU A 70 -38.89 -8.73 1.63
CA GLU A 70 -38.74 -7.27 1.83
C GLU A 70 -39.05 -6.45 0.56
N GLU A 71 -39.03 -7.08 -0.61
CA GLU A 71 -39.24 -6.42 -1.90
C GLU A 71 -40.67 -6.58 -2.44
N ASN A 72 -41.54 -7.32 -1.73
CA ASN A 72 -42.93 -7.67 -2.12
C ASN A 72 -43.04 -8.32 -3.51
N ASP A 73 -41.96 -8.95 -3.99
CA ASP A 73 -41.86 -9.59 -5.31
C ASP A 73 -41.31 -11.01 -5.12
N VAL A 74 -42.15 -11.89 -4.58
CA VAL A 74 -41.82 -13.30 -4.32
C VAL A 74 -42.17 -14.13 -5.55
N VAL A 75 -41.16 -14.71 -6.19
CA VAL A 75 -41.36 -15.56 -7.36
C VAL A 75 -41.95 -16.91 -6.91
N PRO A 76 -43.11 -17.36 -7.46
CA PRO A 76 -43.71 -18.64 -7.09
C PRO A 76 -42.73 -19.81 -7.24
N GLY A 77 -42.56 -20.60 -6.18
CA GLY A 77 -41.60 -21.72 -6.13
C GLY A 77 -40.21 -21.37 -5.59
N THR A 78 -39.97 -20.12 -5.20
CA THR A 78 -38.75 -19.70 -4.49
C THR A 78 -39.04 -19.47 -3.00
N VAL A 79 -38.04 -19.63 -2.14
CA VAL A 79 -38.17 -19.33 -0.71
C VAL A 79 -38.18 -17.82 -0.49
N GLU A 80 -39.09 -17.32 0.36
CA GLU A 80 -39.24 -15.89 0.67
C GLU A 80 -37.95 -15.22 1.17
N SER A 81 -37.06 -16.01 1.78
CA SER A 81 -35.74 -15.59 2.27
C SER A 81 -34.66 -15.51 1.19
N ALA A 82 -34.96 -15.88 -0.06
CA ALA A 82 -33.99 -15.81 -1.15
C ALA A 82 -33.55 -14.35 -1.36
N PRO A 83 -32.24 -14.07 -1.54
CA PRO A 83 -31.75 -12.73 -1.82
C PRO A 83 -32.34 -12.23 -3.14
N ALA A 84 -33.05 -11.09 -3.11
CA ALA A 84 -33.70 -10.56 -4.31
C ALA A 84 -32.68 -9.98 -5.31
N ARG A 85 -31.60 -9.37 -4.81
CA ARG A 85 -30.55 -8.75 -5.63
C ARG A 85 -29.28 -8.46 -4.83
N PHE A 86 -28.23 -9.25 -5.03
CA PHE A 86 -26.92 -8.94 -4.48
C PHE A 86 -26.23 -7.84 -5.30
N ARG A 87 -26.11 -6.63 -4.73
CA ARG A 87 -25.48 -5.47 -5.40
C ARG A 87 -23.99 -5.39 -5.10
N ALA A 88 -23.21 -6.34 -5.63
CA ALA A 88 -21.76 -6.46 -5.39
C ALA A 88 -20.98 -5.15 -5.59
N LEU A 89 -21.25 -4.42 -6.69
CA LEU A 89 -20.59 -3.14 -6.98
C LEU A 89 -20.86 -2.06 -5.93
N ARG A 90 -22.08 -2.02 -5.38
CA ARG A 90 -22.42 -1.08 -4.32
C ARG A 90 -21.66 -1.39 -3.04
N VAL A 91 -21.52 -2.67 -2.70
CA VAL A 91 -20.75 -3.12 -1.53
C VAL A 91 -19.29 -2.69 -1.69
N VAL A 92 -18.67 -2.99 -2.83
CA VAL A 92 -17.26 -2.63 -3.09
C VAL A 92 -17.03 -1.11 -3.03
N LEU A 93 -17.92 -0.32 -3.65
CA LEU A 93 -17.82 1.15 -3.61
C LEU A 93 -17.98 1.69 -2.19
N LEU A 94 -18.97 1.21 -1.44
CA LEU A 94 -19.22 1.65 -0.08
C LEU A 94 -18.05 1.28 0.84
N THR A 95 -17.54 0.04 0.74
CA THR A 95 -16.35 -0.41 1.47
C THR A 95 -15.15 0.47 1.16
N THR A 96 -14.94 0.81 -0.11
CA THR A 96 -13.81 1.66 -0.54
C THR A 96 -13.90 3.06 0.05
N VAL A 97 -15.08 3.69 0.00
CA VAL A 97 -15.29 5.03 0.57
C VAL A 97 -15.10 5.03 2.09
N ILE A 98 -15.70 4.07 2.79
CA ILE A 98 -15.58 3.97 4.26
C ILE A 98 -14.12 3.70 4.66
N ALA A 99 -13.44 2.75 4.01
CA ALA A 99 -12.05 2.44 4.30
C ALA A 99 -11.13 3.64 4.04
N ALA A 100 -11.36 4.39 2.95
CA ALA A 100 -10.61 5.60 2.65
C ALA A 100 -10.82 6.69 3.71
N VAL A 101 -12.04 6.89 4.21
CA VAL A 101 -12.33 7.84 5.29
C VAL A 101 -11.64 7.44 6.58
N ILE A 102 -11.68 6.16 6.96
CA ILE A 102 -11.02 5.65 8.17
C ILE A 102 -9.51 5.85 8.07
N HIS A 103 -8.89 5.43 6.96
CA HIS A 103 -7.46 5.57 6.75
C HIS A 103 -7.03 7.05 6.74
N LEU A 104 -7.78 7.92 6.06
CA LEU A 104 -7.48 9.35 6.01
C LEU A 104 -7.65 10.01 7.38
N GLY A 105 -8.71 9.67 8.11
CA GLY A 105 -8.94 10.14 9.47
C GLY A 105 -7.78 9.77 10.39
N TRP A 106 -7.38 8.50 10.39
CA TRP A 106 -6.20 8.04 11.14
C TRP A 106 -4.93 8.78 10.73
N TYR A 107 -4.65 8.89 9.43
CA TYR A 107 -3.47 9.60 8.93
C TYR A 107 -3.43 11.07 9.37
N VAL A 108 -4.57 11.77 9.31
CA VAL A 108 -4.67 13.17 9.75
C VAL A 108 -4.49 13.28 11.27
N LEU A 109 -5.12 12.41 12.06
CA LEU A 109 -4.97 12.41 13.51
C LEU A 109 -3.51 12.17 13.94
N SER A 110 -2.85 11.20 13.33
CA SER A 110 -1.45 10.87 13.66
C SER A 110 -0.48 11.95 13.18
N VAL A 111 -0.58 12.40 11.92
CA VAL A 111 0.43 13.28 11.31
C VAL A 111 0.22 14.76 11.66
N LYS A 112 -1.02 15.23 11.71
CA LYS A 112 -1.32 16.67 11.90
C LYS A 112 -1.56 17.02 13.36
N LEU A 113 -2.24 16.13 14.11
CA LEU A 113 -2.66 16.41 15.47
C LEU A 113 -1.72 15.78 16.51
N GLY A 114 -0.82 14.88 16.11
CA GLY A 114 0.16 14.25 17.01
C GLY A 114 -0.49 13.34 18.06
N TYR A 115 -1.77 12.99 17.89
CA TYR A 115 -2.45 12.01 18.73
C TYR A 115 -2.03 10.62 18.28
N ASP A 116 -0.88 10.19 18.79
CA ASP A 116 -0.42 8.80 18.68
C ASP A 116 -0.72 8.04 19.98
N ILE A 117 -0.43 6.75 20.01
CA ILE A 117 -0.54 5.90 21.21
C ILE A 117 0.30 6.47 22.37
N ASP A 118 1.29 7.31 22.07
CA ASP A 118 2.11 8.06 23.03
C ASP A 118 1.41 9.23 23.74
N ALA A 119 0.29 9.72 23.19
CA ALA A 119 -0.52 10.78 23.78
C ALA A 119 -1.42 10.28 24.93
N ILE A 120 -1.52 8.96 25.09
CA ILE A 120 -2.24 8.33 26.19
C ILE A 120 -1.42 8.56 27.48
N PRO A 121 -2.03 8.98 28.61
CA PRO A 121 -1.34 9.06 29.88
C PRO A 121 -0.64 7.74 30.18
N ARG A 122 0.69 7.79 30.30
CA ARG A 122 1.52 6.59 30.45
C ARG A 122 1.25 5.96 31.81
N PHE A 123 0.42 4.92 31.86
CA PHE A 123 0.07 4.21 33.10
C PHE A 123 1.15 3.20 33.55
N ALA A 124 2.12 2.87 32.70
CA ALA A 124 3.19 1.93 33.01
C ALA A 124 4.50 2.66 33.40
N PRO A 125 5.15 2.28 34.52
CA PRO A 125 6.48 2.76 34.87
C PRO A 125 7.53 2.26 33.87
N LYS A 126 8.54 3.09 33.58
CA LYS A 126 9.67 2.68 32.75
C LYS A 126 10.60 1.79 33.57
N PHE A 127 10.68 0.51 33.22
CA PHE A 127 11.73 -0.38 33.70
C PHE A 127 12.81 -0.36 32.61
N TYR A 128 13.89 0.35 32.90
CA TYR A 128 15.11 0.31 32.10
C TYR A 128 15.63 -1.14 32.03
#